data_AF-A0A5R2N4G8-F1
#
_entry.id   AF-A0A5R2N4G8-F1
#
_cell.length_a   1.000
_cell.length_b   1.000
_cell.length_c   1.000
_cell.angle_alpha   90.00
_cell.angle_beta   90.00
_cell.angle_gamma   90.00
#
_symmetry.space_group_name_H-M   'P 1'
#
loop_
_entity.id
_entity.type
_entity.pdbx_description
1 polymer ?
#
loop_
_entity_poly.entity_id
_entity_poly.type
_entity_poly.pdbx_seq_one_letter_code
_entity_poly.pdbx_strand_id
1 'polypeptide(L)'
;EKAVGLKMTTELKRMRFNQTGLAIDAAVAGQGIALASRFLVAADLAAGRLIQPVRGEMRGTQDFYVVMPRKQRHPEPTQAVRQWLLDAGERALS
;
A
#
# COMPACT_ATOMS: atom_id res chain seq x y z
N GLU A 1 -17.68 4.58 -12.78
CA GLU A 1 -17.43 5.70 -11.84
C GLU A 1 -18.66 6.60 -11.80
N LYS A 2 -19.29 6.79 -10.63
CA LYS A 2 -20.31 7.82 -10.43
C LYS A 2 -19.82 8.72 -9.31
N ALA A 3 -19.35 9.90 -9.68
CA ALA A 3 -18.97 10.94 -8.74
C ALA A 3 -20.24 11.43 -8.03
N VAL A 4 -20.24 11.34 -6.70
CA VAL A 4 -21.20 12.07 -5.85
C VAL A 4 -21.01 13.55 -6.17
N GLY A 5 -22.08 14.22 -6.61
CA GLY A 5 -22.07 15.56 -7.24
C GLY A 5 -21.67 16.73 -6.34
N LEU A 6 -20.57 16.63 -5.60
CA LEU A 6 -19.91 17.80 -5.01
C LEU A 6 -19.13 18.52 -6.10
N LYS A 7 -19.55 19.74 -6.45
CA LYS A 7 -18.69 20.70 -7.15
C LYS A 7 -17.52 21.05 -6.23
N MET A 8 -16.37 20.42 -6.45
CA MET A 8 -15.12 20.77 -5.78
C MET A 8 -14.61 22.10 -6.36
N THR A 9 -14.95 23.22 -5.71
CA THR A 9 -14.65 24.59 -6.16
C THR A 9 -13.31 25.15 -5.66
N THR A 10 -12.40 24.29 -5.18
CA THR A 10 -11.07 24.69 -4.74
C THR A 10 -10.05 23.88 -5.51
N GLU A 11 -9.05 24.54 -6.11
CA GLU A 11 -7.85 23.86 -6.60
C GLU A 11 -7.21 23.12 -5.41
N LEU A 12 -7.49 21.82 -5.29
CA LEU A 12 -6.83 20.97 -4.32
C LEU A 12 -5.35 20.92 -4.71
N LYS A 13 -4.50 21.58 -3.93
CA LYS A 13 -3.05 21.51 -4.08
C LYS A 13 -2.59 20.07 -3.82
N ARG A 14 -2.52 19.28 -4.90
CA ARG A 14 -2.21 17.85 -4.84
C ARG A 14 -0.70 17.66 -4.88
N MET A 15 -0.14 17.23 -3.76
CA MET A 15 1.24 16.73 -3.74
C MET A 15 1.27 15.38 -4.46
N ARG A 16 2.16 15.24 -5.45
CA ARG A 16 2.31 13.99 -6.21
C ARG A 16 3.66 13.39 -5.87
N PHE A 17 3.63 12.14 -5.42
CA PHE A 17 4.81 11.33 -5.21
C PHE A 17 4.86 10.22 -6.25
N ASN A 18 6.07 9.83 -6.65
CA ASN A 18 6.30 8.68 -7.53
C ASN A 18 6.39 7.36 -6.75
N GLN A 19 6.48 7.42 -5.42
CA GLN A 19 6.59 6.28 -4.51
C GLN A 19 5.53 6.42 -3.42
N THR A 20 4.80 5.34 -3.14
CA THR A 20 3.75 5.32 -2.10
C THR A 20 4.33 5.61 -0.71
N GLY A 21 5.56 5.16 -0.42
CA GLY A 21 6.23 5.43 0.86
C GLY A 21 6.35 6.92 1.18
N LEU A 22 6.75 7.75 0.22
CA LEU A 22 6.88 9.20 0.43
C LEU A 22 5.54 9.86 0.74
N ALA A 23 4.45 9.37 0.16
CA ALA A 23 3.11 9.86 0.47
C ALA A 23 2.67 9.47 1.89
N ILE A 24 3.05 8.27 2.36
CA ILE A 24 2.80 7.81 3.73
C ILE A 24 3.61 8.67 4.71
N ASP A 25 4.91 8.89 4.47
CA ASP A 25 5.76 9.71 5.32
C ASP A 25 5.23 11.13 5.46
N ALA A 26 4.77 11.73 4.35
CA ALA A 26 4.15 13.05 4.37
C ALA A 26 2.86 13.08 5.21
N ALA A 27 2.03 12.03 5.13
CA ALA A 27 0.82 11.92 5.95
C ALA A 27 1.16 11.75 7.45
N VAL A 28 2.16 10.93 7.78
CA VAL A 28 2.68 10.77 9.16
C VAL A 28 3.20 12.10 9.69
N ALA A 29 3.85 12.91 8.85
CA ALA A 29 4.33 14.25 9.19
C ALA A 29 3.22 15.34 9.19
N GLY A 30 1.95 14.97 9.07
CA GLY A 30 0.81 15.88 9.12
C GLY A 30 0.62 16.76 7.87
N GLN A 31 1.26 16.42 6.74
CA GLN A 31 1.20 17.22 5.51
C GLN A 31 -0.03 16.92 4.63
N GLY A 32 -0.99 16.12 5.13
CA GLY A 32 -2.24 15.86 4.44
C GLY A 32 -2.76 14.44 4.65
N ILE A 33 -3.55 13.97 3.69
CA ILE A 33 -4.17 12.64 3.67
C ILE A 33 -3.58 11.85 2.50
N ALA A 34 -3.19 10.59 2.74
CA ALA A 34 -2.71 9.67 1.73
C ALA A 34 -3.67 8.48 1.57
N LEU A 35 -3.90 8.05 0.33
CA LEU A 35 -4.50 6.75 0.03
C LEU A 35 -3.38 5.72 -0.07
N ALA A 36 -3.41 4.71 0.79
CA ALA A 36 -2.37 3.68 0.88
C ALA A 36 -2.98 2.29 1.11
N SER A 37 -2.26 1.25 0.70
CA SER A 37 -2.63 -0.13 1.00
C SER A 37 -2.55 -0.40 2.50
N ARG A 38 -3.55 -1.08 3.06
CA ARG A 38 -3.70 -1.26 4.50
C ARG A 38 -2.47 -1.87 5.18
N PHE A 39 -1.87 -2.88 4.55
CA PHE A 39 -0.68 -3.57 5.09
C PHE A 39 0.56 -2.66 5.18
N LEU A 40 0.66 -1.61 4.35
CA LEU A 40 1.79 -0.67 4.39
C LEU A 40 1.72 0.30 5.58
N VAL A 41 0.52 0.56 6.11
CA VAL A 41 0.28 1.56 7.17
C VAL A 41 -0.23 0.92 8.47
N ALA A 42 -0.31 -0.41 8.53
CA ALA A 42 -0.88 -1.13 9.67
C ALA A 42 -0.16 -0.79 10.98
N ALA A 43 1.17 -0.72 10.96
CA ALA A 43 1.98 -0.38 12.13
C ALA A 43 1.77 1.09 12.57
N ASP A 44 1.67 2.04 11.64
CA ASP A 44 1.44 3.44 11.95
C ASP A 44 0.04 3.69 12.51
N LEU A 45 -0.97 2.96 12.01
CA LEU A 45 -2.32 2.96 12.55
C LEU A 45 -2.37 2.36 13.96
N ALA A 46 -1.69 1.23 14.18
CA ALA A 46 -1.63 0.59 15.50
C ALA A 46 -0.90 1.46 16.53
N ALA A 47 0.14 2.19 16.10
CA ALA A 47 0.88 3.12 16.94
C ALA A 47 0.20 4.49 17.12
N GLY A 48 -0.95 4.73 16.48
CA GLY A 48 -1.67 6.01 16.53
C GLY A 48 -0.96 7.18 15.83
N ARG A 49 0.09 6.92 15.04
CA ARG A 49 0.75 7.92 14.20
C ARG A 49 -0.10 8.33 13.01
N LEU A 50 -0.89 7.38 12.50
CA LEU A 50 -1.92 7.62 11.50
C LEU A 50 -3.29 7.28 12.08
N ILE A 51 -4.30 7.92 11.50
CA ILE A 51 -5.70 7.56 11.68
C ILE A 51 -6.33 7.33 10.30
N GLN A 52 -7.48 6.66 10.26
CA GLN A 52 -8.30 6.55 9.06
C GLN A 52 -9.39 7.63 9.08
N PRO A 53 -9.22 8.79 8.40
CA PRO A 53 -10.16 9.91 8.49
C PRO A 53 -11.47 9.64 7.76
N VAL A 54 -11.49 8.72 6.79
CA VAL A 54 -12.67 8.38 5.98
C VAL A 54 -13.00 6.90 6.16
N ARG A 55 -14.25 6.62 6.55
CA ARG A 55 -14.79 5.25 6.64
C ARG A 55 -15.13 4.73 5.24
N GLY A 56 -14.09 4.40 4.48
CA GLY A 56 -14.20 3.78 3.17
C GLY A 56 -12.92 3.02 2.84
N GLU A 57 -13.08 1.80 2.34
CA GLU A 57 -12.00 1.01 1.80
C GLU A 57 -12.26 0.77 0.32
N MET A 58 -11.19 0.83 -0.47
CA MET A 58 -11.23 0.44 -1.87
C MET A 58 -10.48 -0.87 -2.01
N ARG A 59 -11.13 -1.88 -2.60
CA ARG A 59 -10.40 -3.04 -3.09
C ARG A 59 -9.54 -2.58 -4.25
N GLY A 60 -8.23 -2.72 -4.10
CA GLY A 60 -7.30 -2.51 -5.20
C GLY A 60 -7.66 -3.44 -6.36
N THR A 61 -7.37 -3.01 -7.58
CA THR A 61 -7.56 -3.85 -8.78
C THR A 61 -6.38 -4.80 -9.01
N GLN A 62 -5.32 -4.68 -8.20
CA GLN A 62 -4.06 -5.41 -8.35
C GLN A 62 -3.60 -5.94 -6.99
N ASP A 63 -3.06 -7.15 -7.00
CA ASP A 63 -2.45 -7.82 -5.85
C ASP A 63 -0.92 -7.83 -5.95
N PHE A 64 -0.26 -8.33 -4.90
CA PHE A 64 1.20 -8.51 -4.86
C PHE A 64 1.56 -9.94 -5.25
N TYR A 65 2.56 -10.09 -6.13
CA TYR A 65 2.95 -11.37 -6.69
C TYR A 65 4.44 -11.61 -6.51
N VAL A 66 4.80 -12.84 -6.13
CA VAL A 66 6.18 -13.32 -6.19
C VAL A 66 6.44 -13.85 -7.60
N VAL A 67 7.29 -13.16 -8.35
CA VAL A 67 7.65 -13.52 -9.73
C VAL A 67 9.05 -14.09 -9.79
N MET A 68 9.25 -15.12 -10.61
CA MET A 68 10.56 -15.74 -10.81
C MET A 68 10.78 -16.19 -12.26
N PRO A 69 12.04 -16.25 -12.73
CA PRO A 69 12.33 -16.66 -14.10
C PRO A 69 11.85 -18.09 -14.38
N ARG A 70 11.35 -18.32 -15.60
CA ARG A 70 10.92 -19.66 -16.04
C ARG A 70 12.06 -20.69 -16.03
N LYS A 71 13.28 -20.25 -16.35
CA LYS A 71 14.50 -21.08 -16.28
C LYS A 71 15.39 -20.55 -15.17
N GLN A 72 15.41 -21.26 -14.05
CA GLN A 72 16.17 -20.87 -12.86
C GLN A 72 17.61 -21.36 -12.97
N ARG A 73 18.58 -20.46 -12.75
CA ARG A 73 20.01 -20.83 -12.67
C ARG A 73 20.31 -21.68 -11.42
N HIS A 74 19.59 -21.42 -10.33
CA HIS A 74 19.72 -22.10 -9.04
C HIS A 74 18.34 -22.47 -8.49
N PRO A 75 17.78 -23.63 -8.87
CA PRO A 75 16.39 -23.95 -8.57
C PRO A 75 16.06 -24.03 -7.09
N GLU A 76 16.87 -24.73 -6.31
CA GLU A 76 16.62 -24.95 -4.88
C GLU A 76 16.66 -23.64 -4.06
N PRO A 77 17.71 -22.79 -4.14
CA PRO A 77 17.71 -21.50 -3.45
C PRO A 77 16.57 -20.58 -3.91
N THR A 78 16.22 -20.60 -5.20
CA THR A 78 15.11 -19.78 -5.73
C THR A 78 13.79 -20.22 -5.11
N GLN A 79 13.57 -21.53 -5.03
CA GLN A 79 12.36 -22.11 -4.42
C GLN A 79 12.28 -21.79 -2.93
N ALA A 80 13.41 -21.88 -2.21
CA ALA A 80 13.48 -21.56 -0.78
C ALA A 80 13.09 -20.10 -0.50
N VAL A 81 13.65 -19.14 -1.26
CA VAL A 81 13.30 -17.71 -1.12
C VAL A 81 11.85 -17.45 -1.52
N ARG A 82 11.36 -18.08 -2.59
CA ARG A 82 9.95 -17.96 -2.98
C ARG A 82 9.04 -18.40 -1.85
N GLN A 83 9.29 -19.56 -1.25
CA GLN A 83 8.46 -20.07 -0.16
C GLN A 83 8.51 -19.14 1.04
N TRP A 84 9.70 -18.70 1.44
CA TRP A 84 9.86 -17.76 2.53
C TRP A 84 9.08 -16.44 2.32
N LEU A 85 9.09 -15.89 1.09
CA LEU A 85 8.32 -14.69 0.74
C LEU A 85 6.80 -14.91 0.84
N LEU A 86 6.31 -16.07 0.40
CA LEU A 86 4.89 -16.42 0.49
C LEU A 86 4.46 -16.57 1.95
N ASP A 87 5.21 -17.31 2.74
CA ASP A 87 4.93 -17.49 4.17
C ASP A 87 4.98 -16.13 4.91
N ALA A 88 5.90 -15.24 4.53
CA ALA A 88 5.98 -13.89 5.08
C ALA A 88 4.76 -13.04 4.70
N GLY A 89 4.26 -13.17 3.47
CA GLY A 89 3.05 -12.48 3.02
C GLY A 89 1.79 -12.93 3.77
N GLU A 90 1.64 -14.24 4.01
CA GLU A 90 0.49 -14.78 4.77
C GLU A 90 0.47 -14.28 6.22
N ARG A 91 1.64 -14.21 6.87
CA ARG A 91 1.77 -13.65 8.22
C ARG A 91 1.43 -12.16 8.30
N ALA A 92 1.69 -11.40 7.23
CA ALA A 92 1.41 -9.96 7.20
C ALA A 92 -0.08 -9.64 6.94
N LEU A 93 -0.86 -10.62 6.46
CA LEU A 93 -2.29 -10.49 6.18
C LEU A 93 -3.18 -11.06 7.29
N SER A 94 -2.59 -11.78 8.26
CA SER A 94 -3.27 -12.34 9.44
C SER A 94 -3.26 -11.36 10.61
#